data_AF-A0AAV6I3D9-F1
#
_entry.id   AF-A0AAV6I3D9-F1
#
_cell.length_a   1.000
_cell.length_b   1.000
_cell.length_c   1.000
_cell.angle_alpha   90.00
_cell.angle_beta   90.00
_cell.angle_gamma   90.00
#
_symmetry.space_group_name_H-M   'P 1'
#
loop_
_entity.id
_entity.type
_entity.pdbx_description
1 polymer ?
#
loop_
_entity_poly.entity_id
_entity_poly.type
_entity_poly.pdbx_seq_one_letter_code
_entity_poly.pdbx_strand_id
1 'polypeptide(L)'
;MYSQGTAMNDLLNPTMEHISRRSPNANPALAVSLHEQVQGIGIPSAPTQVNNNSLSMELGLRVRNVLFAKNVSFVNAVSSLAIKYNCPTNEVLQIAGLDPRILNFHLTIGIGFGGPNFKCDLDYLSYLAK
;
A
#
# COMPACT_ATOMS: atom_id res chain seq x y z
N MET A 1 -3.86 -4.15 3.99
CA MET A 1 -4.69 -3.39 3.02
C MET A 1 -5.44 -4.44 2.25
N TYR A 2 -6.74 -4.27 2.03
CA TYR A 2 -7.54 -5.23 1.29
C TYR A 2 -7.78 -4.70 -0.10
N SER A 3 -7.63 -5.55 -1.11
CA SER A 3 -7.97 -5.21 -2.48
C SER A 3 -9.34 -5.78 -2.82
N GLN A 4 -10.13 -5.00 -3.56
CA GLN A 4 -11.42 -5.50 -4.05
C GLN A 4 -11.18 -6.70 -4.97
N GLY A 5 -11.93 -7.79 -4.75
CA GLY A 5 -11.76 -9.06 -5.48
C GLY A 5 -10.87 -10.08 -4.76
N THR A 6 -9.98 -9.65 -3.86
CA THR A 6 -9.12 -10.56 -3.06
C THR A 6 -9.30 -10.39 -1.55
N ALA A 7 -10.27 -9.59 -1.11
CA ALA A 7 -10.45 -9.21 0.30
C ALA A 7 -10.46 -10.39 1.29
N MET A 8 -11.11 -11.51 0.95
CA MET A 8 -11.10 -12.71 1.82
C MET A 8 -9.69 -13.32 1.94
N ASN A 9 -8.96 -13.42 0.84
CA ASN A 9 -7.59 -13.94 0.86
C ASN A 9 -6.65 -12.98 1.58
N ASP A 10 -6.79 -11.68 1.35
CA ASP A 10 -5.99 -10.64 2.01
C ASP A 10 -6.24 -10.59 3.53
N LEU A 11 -7.43 -11.00 3.98
CA LEU A 11 -7.80 -11.11 5.40
C LEU A 11 -7.28 -12.38 6.05
N LEU A 12 -7.33 -13.50 5.32
CA LEU A 12 -6.82 -14.80 5.80
C LEU A 12 -5.30 -14.92 5.69
N ASN A 13 -4.66 -14.15 4.80
CA ASN A 13 -3.22 -14.16 4.56
C ASN A 13 -2.69 -12.71 4.52
N PRO A 14 -2.71 -11.99 5.65
CA PRO A 14 -2.29 -10.60 5.68
C PRO A 14 -0.78 -10.48 5.39
N THR A 15 -0.40 -9.54 4.51
CA THR A 15 1.02 -9.24 4.26
C THR A 15 1.66 -8.47 5.42
N MET A 16 0.87 -7.65 6.11
CA MET A 16 1.25 -6.89 7.30
C MET A 16 0.00 -6.46 8.05
N GLU A 17 0.15 -6.30 9.36
CA GLU A 17 -0.88 -5.81 10.26
C GLU A 17 -0.47 -4.50 10.90
N HIS A 18 -1.46 -3.66 11.19
CA HIS A 18 -1.24 -2.35 11.79
C HIS A 18 -2.19 -2.18 12.98
N ILE A 19 -1.62 -2.03 14.17
CA ILE A 19 -2.37 -1.79 15.41
C ILE A 19 -2.01 -0.39 15.88
N SER A 20 -3.01 0.48 16.04
CA SER A 20 -2.76 1.82 16.56
C SER A 20 -3.76 2.22 17.61
N ARG A 21 -3.32 3.11 18.48
CA ARG A 21 -4.12 3.59 19.59
C ARG A 21 -4.73 4.95 19.28
N ARG A 22 -6.06 5.04 19.34
CA ARG A 22 -6.78 6.30 19.10
C ARG A 22 -6.74 7.28 20.27
N SER A 23 -6.68 6.80 21.51
CA SER A 23 -6.71 7.63 22.72
C SER A 23 -5.55 7.34 23.66
N PRO A 24 -4.98 8.35 24.35
CA PRO A 24 -4.00 8.17 25.42
C PRO A 24 -4.44 7.26 26.58
N ASN A 25 -5.73 7.00 26.71
CA ASN A 25 -6.30 6.15 27.77
C ASN A 25 -6.64 4.74 27.28
N ALA A 26 -6.53 4.45 25.98
CA ALA A 26 -6.81 3.12 25.48
C ALA A 26 -5.72 2.14 25.98
N ASN A 27 -6.16 0.95 26.38
CA ASN A 27 -5.29 -0.08 26.95
C ASN A 27 -4.54 -0.80 25.82
N PRO A 28 -3.21 -0.63 25.69
CA PRO A 28 -2.44 -1.30 24.65
C PRO A 28 -2.44 -2.82 24.81
N ALA A 29 -2.48 -3.34 26.05
CA ALA A 29 -2.49 -4.76 26.31
C ALA A 29 -3.77 -5.44 25.79
N LEU A 30 -4.90 -4.73 25.85
CA LEU A 30 -6.18 -5.24 25.30
C LEU A 30 -6.12 -5.38 23.78
N ALA A 31 -5.49 -4.43 23.09
CA ALA A 31 -5.36 -4.49 21.63
C ALA A 31 -4.47 -5.67 21.20
N VAL A 32 -3.38 -5.91 21.93
CA VAL A 32 -2.49 -7.05 21.69
C VAL A 32 -3.20 -8.37 22.02
N SER A 33 -3.92 -8.46 23.14
CA SER A 33 -4.64 -9.70 23.50
C SER A 33 -5.76 -10.04 22.52
N LEU A 34 -6.49 -9.04 22.01
CA LEU A 34 -7.49 -9.26 20.96
C LEU A 34 -6.83 -9.73 19.66
N HIS A 35 -5.68 -9.16 19.33
CA HIS A 35 -4.91 -9.59 18.17
C HIS A 35 -4.43 -11.04 18.31
N GLU A 36 -3.90 -11.44 19.47
CA GLU A 36 -3.50 -12.82 19.76
C GLU A 36 -4.67 -13.80 19.67
N GLN A 37 -5.87 -13.40 20.12
CA GLN A 37 -7.09 -14.22 19.97
C GLN A 37 -7.46 -14.44 18.49
N VAL A 38 -7.30 -13.41 17.65
CA VAL A 38 -7.54 -13.50 16.20
C VAL A 38 -6.47 -14.35 15.51
N GLN A 39 -5.23 -14.36 16.02
CA GLN A 39 -4.19 -15.26 15.51
C GLN A 39 -4.46 -16.72 15.93
N GLY A 40 -5.07 -16.93 17.11
CA GLY A 40 -5.47 -18.25 17.62
C GLY A 40 -6.53 -18.99 16.80
N ILE A 41 -7.25 -18.32 15.88
CA ILE A 41 -8.24 -18.94 14.99
C ILE A 41 -7.65 -19.43 13.65
N GLY A 42 -6.32 -19.46 13.52
CA GLY A 42 -5.63 -20.05 12.36
C GLY A 42 -5.25 -19.07 11.24
N ILE A 43 -5.26 -17.76 11.52
CA ILE A 43 -4.69 -16.76 10.61
C ILE A 43 -3.17 -16.78 10.78
N PRO A 44 -2.37 -16.82 9.70
CA PRO A 44 -0.91 -16.80 9.79
C PRO A 44 -0.40 -15.48 10.39
N SER A 45 0.67 -15.57 11.19
CA SER A 45 1.33 -14.39 11.73
C SER A 45 2.00 -13.58 10.63
N ALA A 46 1.60 -12.31 10.51
CA ALA A 46 2.22 -11.32 9.64
C ALA A 46 3.09 -10.37 10.46
N PRO A 47 4.01 -9.61 9.84
CA PRO A 47 4.69 -8.53 10.54
C PRO A 47 3.67 -7.51 11.05
N THR A 48 3.63 -7.32 12.37
CA THR A 48 2.69 -6.43 13.04
C THR A 48 3.40 -5.14 13.46
N GLN A 49 2.90 -4.01 12.96
CA GLN A 49 3.38 -2.69 13.38
C GLN A 49 2.43 -2.10 14.42
N VAL A 50 2.93 -1.89 15.63
CA VAL A 50 2.19 -1.22 16.71
C VAL A 50 2.63 0.24 16.81
N ASN A 51 1.68 1.18 16.72
CA ASN A 51 1.97 2.62 16.84
C ASN A 51 1.08 3.30 17.89
N ASN A 52 1.69 4.12 18.74
CA ASN A 52 0.99 4.90 19.77
C ASN A 52 0.32 6.16 19.21
N ASN A 53 0.66 6.58 17.98
CA ASN A 53 0.10 7.73 17.30
C ASN A 53 -0.84 7.29 16.17
N SER A 54 -2.16 7.39 16.43
CA SER A 54 -3.19 7.09 15.43
C SER A 54 -3.14 7.98 14.20
N LEU A 55 -2.77 9.27 14.34
CA LEU A 55 -2.67 10.18 13.20
C LEU A 55 -1.53 9.79 12.26
N SER A 56 -0.37 9.41 12.81
CA SER A 56 0.73 8.88 12.00
C SER A 56 0.34 7.60 11.27
N MET A 57 -0.46 6.73 11.91
CA MET A 57 -0.96 5.51 11.28
C MET A 57 -1.93 5.84 10.13
N GLU A 58 -2.92 6.70 10.37
CA GLU A 58 -3.89 7.09 9.34
C GLU A 58 -3.19 7.73 8.14
N LEU A 59 -2.31 8.70 8.40
CA LEU A 59 -1.56 9.37 7.34
C LEU A 59 -0.66 8.39 6.57
N GLY A 60 0.05 7.51 7.27
CA GLY A 60 0.92 6.51 6.66
C GLY A 60 0.16 5.53 5.76
N LEU A 61 -1.03 5.08 6.19
CA LEU A 61 -1.88 4.20 5.39
C LEU A 61 -2.35 4.87 4.10
N ARG A 62 -2.72 6.16 4.14
CA ARG A 62 -3.11 6.92 2.94
C ARG A 62 -1.92 7.21 2.02
N VAL A 63 -0.78 7.60 2.59
CA VAL A 63 0.48 7.82 1.84
C VAL A 63 0.89 6.55 1.10
N ARG A 64 0.74 5.37 1.73
CA ARG A 64 0.99 4.10 1.04
C ARG A 64 0.14 3.96 -0.22
N ASN A 65 -1.17 4.20 -0.16
CA ASN A 65 -2.05 4.15 -1.34
C ASN A 65 -1.61 5.12 -2.44
N VAL A 66 -1.20 6.33 -2.07
CA VAL A 66 -0.73 7.33 -3.03
C VAL A 66 0.61 6.96 -3.66
N LEU A 67 1.54 6.35 -2.91
CA LEU A 67 2.79 5.83 -3.46
C LEU A 67 2.56 4.72 -4.50
N PHE A 68 1.58 3.85 -4.25
CA PHE A 68 1.14 2.84 -5.23
C PHE A 68 0.61 3.51 -6.50
N ALA A 69 -0.34 4.44 -6.36
CA ALA A 69 -0.92 5.16 -7.50
C ALA A 69 0.13 5.95 -8.30
N LYS A 70 1.09 6.56 -7.60
CA LYS A 70 2.25 7.24 -8.19
C LYS A 70 3.08 6.28 -9.04
N ASN A 71 3.40 5.09 -8.54
CA ASN A 71 4.21 4.11 -9.28
C ASN A 71 3.52 3.68 -10.57
N VAL A 72 2.22 3.36 -10.52
CA VAL A 72 1.44 3.02 -11.73
C VAL A 72 1.46 4.18 -12.74
N SER A 73 1.25 5.40 -12.27
CA SER A 73 1.27 6.60 -13.14
C SER A 73 2.63 6.82 -13.78
N PHE A 74 3.71 6.65 -13.02
CA PHE A 74 5.07 6.79 -13.51
C PHE A 74 5.40 5.73 -14.57
N VAL A 75 5.04 4.47 -14.33
CA VAL A 75 5.24 3.36 -15.28
C VAL A 75 4.52 3.63 -16.60
N ASN A 76 3.30 4.17 -16.54
CA ASN A 76 2.54 4.53 -17.76
C ASN A 76 3.19 5.69 -18.54
N ALA A 77 3.77 6.66 -17.85
CA ALA A 77 4.53 7.74 -18.49
C ALA A 77 5.81 7.21 -19.16
N VAL A 78 6.54 6.31 -18.48
CA VAL A 78 7.72 5.64 -19.06
C VAL A 78 7.33 4.80 -20.27
N SER A 79 6.20 4.09 -20.22
CA SER A 79 5.69 3.34 -21.37
C SER A 79 5.43 4.23 -22.60
N SER A 80 4.79 5.38 -22.37
CA SER A 80 4.54 6.35 -23.44
C SER A 80 5.84 6.87 -24.06
N LEU A 81 6.87 7.07 -23.23
CA LEU A 81 8.20 7.46 -23.68
C LEU A 81 8.89 6.33 -24.46
N ALA A 82 8.86 5.10 -23.95
CA ALA A 82 9.44 3.93 -24.61
C ALA A 82 8.82 3.71 -26.01
N ILE A 83 7.50 3.85 -26.15
CA ILE A 83 6.79 3.79 -27.43
C ILE A 83 7.31 4.87 -28.39
N LYS A 84 7.49 6.11 -27.91
CA LYS A 84 8.00 7.23 -28.73
C LYS A 84 9.41 6.95 -29.30
N TYR A 85 10.24 6.24 -28.56
CA TYR A 85 11.62 5.90 -28.96
C TYR A 85 11.75 4.50 -29.57
N ASN A 86 10.64 3.79 -29.85
CA ASN A 86 10.61 2.42 -30.35
C ASN A 86 11.38 1.42 -29.45
N CYS A 87 11.36 1.64 -28.14
CA CYS A 87 11.94 0.74 -27.16
C CYS A 87 10.86 -0.21 -26.60
N PRO A 88 11.14 -1.51 -26.45
CA PRO A 88 10.25 -2.44 -25.78
C PRO A 88 10.09 -2.06 -24.30
N THR A 89 8.88 -1.64 -23.89
CA THR A 89 8.66 -1.09 -22.55
C THR A 89 9.00 -2.10 -21.44
N ASN A 90 8.71 -3.39 -21.65
CA ASN A 90 9.02 -4.43 -20.66
C ASN A 90 10.52 -4.52 -20.38
N GLU A 91 11.38 -4.37 -21.39
CA GLU A 91 12.83 -4.38 -21.20
C GLU A 91 13.28 -3.12 -20.46
N VAL A 92 12.74 -1.96 -20.80
CA VAL A 92 13.03 -0.69 -20.11
C VAL A 92 12.69 -0.80 -18.61
N LEU A 93 11.52 -1.34 -18.28
CA LEU A 93 11.10 -1.53 -16.89
C LEU A 93 11.92 -2.60 -16.17
N GLN A 94 12.30 -3.69 -16.85
CA GLN A 94 13.18 -4.71 -16.27
C GLN A 94 14.55 -4.13 -15.94
N ILE A 95 15.17 -3.39 -16.87
CA ILE A 95 16.47 -2.73 -16.64
C ILE A 95 16.39 -1.76 -15.46
N ALA A 96 15.33 -0.96 -15.37
CA ALA A 96 15.12 -0.07 -14.24
C ALA A 96 14.92 -0.84 -12.91
N GLY A 97 14.20 -1.96 -12.94
CA GLY A 97 13.92 -2.81 -11.79
C GLY A 97 15.08 -3.69 -11.31
N LEU A 98 16.22 -3.70 -12.02
CA LEU A 98 17.44 -4.36 -11.54
C LEU A 98 18.05 -3.63 -10.33
N ASP A 99 17.75 -2.35 -10.15
CA ASP A 99 18.21 -1.59 -8.99
C ASP A 99 17.35 -1.92 -7.76
N PRO A 100 17.93 -2.49 -6.68
CA PRO A 100 17.17 -2.90 -5.50
C PRO A 100 16.54 -1.72 -4.73
N ARG A 101 16.94 -0.48 -5.01
CA ARG A 101 16.34 0.73 -4.41
C ARG A 101 15.01 1.07 -5.06
N ILE A 102 14.77 0.59 -6.27
CA ILE A 102 13.51 0.75 -6.99
C ILE A 102 12.64 -0.44 -6.60
N LEU A 103 11.54 -0.18 -5.87
CA LEU A 103 10.63 -1.26 -5.50
C LEU A 103 10.09 -1.95 -6.77
N ASN A 104 10.45 -3.22 -6.98
CA ASN A 104 9.97 -4.06 -8.08
C ASN A 104 8.46 -4.39 -8.01
N PHE A 105 7.81 -4.02 -6.91
CA PHE A 105 6.38 -4.22 -6.76
C PHE A 105 5.62 -3.15 -7.55
N HIS A 106 4.73 -3.60 -8.44
CA HIS A 106 3.80 -2.78 -9.22
C HIS A 106 4.40 -2.02 -10.42
N LEU A 107 5.41 -2.61 -11.06
CA LEU A 107 5.90 -2.19 -12.39
C LEU A 107 5.05 -2.80 -13.52
N THR A 108 3.73 -2.68 -13.43
CA THR A 108 2.80 -3.21 -14.44
C THR A 108 2.24 -2.07 -15.26
N ILE A 109 2.43 -2.15 -16.57
CA ILE A 109 1.87 -1.19 -17.53
C ILE A 109 0.36 -1.41 -17.60
N GLY A 110 -0.40 -0.32 -17.60
CA GLY A 110 -1.85 -0.39 -17.77
C GLY A 110 -2.45 0.90 -18.29
N ILE A 111 -3.77 0.95 -18.37
CA ILE A 111 -4.51 2.15 -18.80
C ILE A 111 -4.53 3.26 -17.73
N GLY A 112 -4.13 2.94 -16.50
CA GLY A 112 -4.18 3.83 -15.34
C GLY A 112 -4.54 3.07 -14.06
N PHE A 113 -4.42 3.74 -12.91
CA PHE A 113 -4.97 3.24 -11.66
C PHE A 113 -6.46 3.63 -11.54
N GLY A 114 -7.26 2.80 -10.87
CA GLY A 114 -8.69 3.03 -10.68
C GLY A 114 -9.16 2.65 -9.28
N GLY A 115 -10.48 2.60 -9.10
CA GLY A 115 -11.11 2.28 -7.82
C GLY A 115 -11.28 3.49 -6.89
N PRO A 116 -12.04 3.32 -5.80
CA PRO A 116 -12.49 4.43 -4.96
C PRO A 116 -11.37 5.02 -4.09
N ASN A 117 -10.35 4.23 -3.73
CA ASN A 117 -9.42 4.62 -2.67
C ASN A 117 -8.26 5.49 -3.17
N PHE A 118 -7.65 5.17 -4.32
CA PHE A 118 -6.44 5.86 -4.77
C PHE A 118 -6.66 7.35 -5.05
N LYS A 119 -7.73 7.71 -5.78
CA LYS A 119 -8.04 9.11 -6.08
C LYS A 119 -8.46 9.88 -4.82
N CYS A 120 -9.33 9.29 -4.00
CA CYS A 120 -9.79 9.90 -2.75
C CYS A 120 -8.62 10.18 -1.79
N ASP A 121 -7.70 9.24 -1.61
CA ASP A 121 -6.54 9.45 -0.74
C ASP A 121 -5.56 10.48 -1.30
N LEU A 122 -5.34 10.50 -2.62
CA LEU A 122 -4.54 11.54 -3.27
C LEU A 122 -5.14 12.93 -3.07
N ASP A 123 -6.46 13.07 -3.27
CA ASP A 123 -7.17 14.34 -3.10
C ASP A 123 -7.16 14.78 -1.64
N TYR A 124 -7.35 13.85 -0.70
CA TYR A 124 -7.30 14.10 0.72
C TYR A 124 -5.92 14.65 1.15
N LEU A 125 -4.83 13.99 0.73
CA LEU A 125 -3.48 14.48 1.04
C LEU A 125 -3.20 15.84 0.38
N SER A 126 -3.66 16.02 -0.86
CA SER A 126 -3.50 17.30 -1.58
C SER A 126 -4.28 18.44 -0.92
N TYR A 127 -5.43 18.14 -0.31
CA TYR A 127 -6.22 19.08 0.45
C TYR A 127 -5.52 19.48 1.75
N LEU A 128 -4.99 18.51 2.50
CA LEU A 128 -4.30 18.79 3.77
C LEU A 128 -2.96 19.54 3.61
N ALA A 129 -2.34 19.46 2.43
CA ALA A 129 -1.07 20.12 2.15
C ALA A 129 -1.22 21.62 1.75
N LYS A 130 -2.44 22.11 1.63
CA LYS A 130 -2.75 23.52 1.36
C LYS A 130 -2.87 24.31 2.65
#